data_AF-A0A0F9EQF2-F1
#
_entry.id   AF-A0A0F9EQF2-F1
#
_cell.length_a   1.000
_cell.length_b   1.000
_cell.length_c   1.000
_cell.angle_alpha   90.00
_cell.angle_beta   90.00
_cell.angle_gamma   90.00
#
_symmetry.space_group_name_H-M   'P 1'
#
loop_
_entity.id
_entity.type
_entity.pdbx_description
1 polymer ?
#
loop_
_entity_poly.entity_id
_entity_poly.type
_entity_poly.pdbx_seq_one_letter_code
_entity_poly.pdbx_strand_id
1 'polypeptide(L)' 'ATMNPTGGQIATAAFCTVETAPIRALASGTAPTATLGTPFAVGATFIVWGRRDLMSVRFIRQGGTSATLSVEFAR' A
#
# COMPACT_ATOMS: atom_id res chain seq x y z
N ALA A 1 -5.02 -17.17 3.01
CA ALA A 1 -3.74 -17.53 3.65
C ALA A 1 -2.91 -16.25 3.78
N THR A 2 -2.48 -15.90 4.99
CA THR A 2 -1.58 -14.76 5.19
C THR A 2 -0.18 -15.22 4.76
N MET A 3 0.32 -14.67 3.65
CA MET A 3 1.68 -14.96 3.19
C MET A 3 2.70 -14.42 4.19
N ASN A 4 3.12 -15.27 5.13
CA ASN A 4 4.40 -15.12 5.79
C ASN A 4 5.06 -16.51 5.80
N PRO A 5 5.78 -16.89 4.73
CA PRO A 5 6.60 -18.10 4.75
C PRO A 5 7.77 -17.79 5.69
N THR A 6 7.72 -18.36 6.90
CA THR A 6 8.69 -18.23 7.99
C THR A 6 10.09 -18.72 7.56
N GLY A 7 10.77 -17.92 6.73
CA GLY A 7 12.05 -18.24 6.10
C GLY A 7 12.36 -17.42 4.82
N GLY A 8 11.39 -16.70 4.26
CA GLY A 8 11.60 -15.84 3.08
C GLY A 8 12.45 -14.60 3.39
N GLN A 9 13.28 -14.19 2.43
CA GLN A 9 14.07 -12.96 2.53
C GLN A 9 13.15 -11.73 2.72
N ILE A 10 13.59 -10.78 3.54
CA ILE A 10 12.83 -9.57 3.85
C ILE A 10 12.76 -8.68 2.61
N ALA A 11 11.55 -8.34 2.17
CA ALA A 11 11.33 -7.33 1.13
C ALA A 11 11.80 -5.95 1.59
N THR A 12 12.47 -5.22 0.70
CA THR A 12 12.98 -3.85 0.93
C THR A 12 12.12 -2.81 0.21
N ALA A 13 11.35 -3.23 -0.80
CA ALA A 13 10.43 -2.38 -1.54
C ALA A 13 9.15 -3.13 -1.91
N ALA A 14 8.07 -2.36 -2.09
CA ALA A 14 6.85 -2.85 -2.73
C ALA A 14 6.41 -1.85 -3.79
N PHE A 15 6.18 -2.35 -5.01
CA PHE A 15 5.61 -1.62 -6.13
C PHE A 15 4.10 -1.83 -6.11
N CYS A 16 3.36 -0.75 -5.93
CA CYS A 16 1.90 -0.79 -5.80
C CYS A 16 1.27 -0.07 -6.99
N THR A 17 0.29 -0.73 -7.62
CA THR A 17 -0.53 -0.16 -8.70
C THR A 17 -1.99 -0.13 -8.27
N VAL A 18 -2.63 1.03 -8.42
CA VAL A 18 -4.06 1.23 -8.09
C VAL A 18 -4.91 0.87 -9.30
N GLU A 19 -5.79 -0.14 -9.20
CA GLU A 19 -6.47 -0.67 -10.38
C GLU A 19 -7.91 -0.18 -10.57
N THR A 20 -8.71 -0.10 -9.50
CA THR A 20 -10.18 -0.01 -9.65
C THR A 20 -10.82 1.24 -9.05
N ALA A 21 -10.24 1.84 -8.01
CA ALA A 21 -10.76 3.05 -7.38
C ALA A 21 -9.64 3.87 -6.71
N PRO A 22 -9.77 5.20 -6.57
CA PRO A 22 -8.75 6.03 -5.93
C PRO A 22 -8.62 5.73 -4.43
N ILE A 23 -7.39 5.82 -3.93
CA ILE A 23 -7.04 5.52 -2.53
C ILE A 23 -6.25 6.67 -1.89
N ARG A 24 -6.13 6.61 -0.56
CA ARG A 24 -5.06 7.29 0.16
C ARG A 24 -4.17 6.27 0.85
N ALA A 25 -2.86 6.48 0.80
CA ALA A 25 -1.88 5.67 1.50
C ALA A 25 -1.13 6.48 2.55
N LEU A 26 -0.76 5.84 3.65
CA LEU A 26 0.06 6.43 4.70
C LEU A 26 0.96 5.38 5.34
N ALA A 27 2.26 5.66 5.41
CA ALA A 27 3.28 4.75 5.92
C ALA A 27 3.73 5.03 7.37
N SER A 28 2.93 5.77 8.15
CA SER A 28 3.24 6.11 9.54
C SER A 28 2.79 5.06 10.56
N GLY A 29 2.06 4.03 10.14
CA GLY A 29 1.40 3.07 11.03
C GLY A 29 0.03 3.52 11.52
N THR A 30 -0.32 4.80 11.33
CA THR A 30 -1.67 5.31 11.63
C THR A 30 -2.60 5.08 10.44
N ALA A 31 -3.90 4.95 10.72
CA ALA A 31 -4.89 4.84 9.66
C ALA A 31 -5.00 6.17 8.89
N PRO A 32 -4.92 6.17 7.55
CA PRO A 32 -5.25 7.34 6.76
C PRO A 32 -6.75 7.65 6.87
N THR A 33 -7.10 8.91 6.62
CA THR A 33 -8.48 9.41 6.64
C THR A 33 -8.82 10.06 5.30
N ALA A 34 -10.03 10.62 5.16
CA ALA A 34 -10.42 11.34 3.96
C ALA A 34 -9.48 12.52 3.62
N THR A 35 -8.81 13.09 4.63
CA THR A 35 -7.89 14.24 4.50
C THR A 35 -6.44 13.88 4.81
N LEU A 36 -6.18 12.82 5.58
CA LEU A 36 -4.84 12.40 5.97
C LEU A 36 -4.30 11.26 5.09
N GLY A 37 -3.10 11.46 4.54
CA GLY A 37 -2.39 10.50 3.69
C GLY A 37 -2.26 10.99 2.25
N THR A 38 -1.39 10.34 1.47
CA THR A 38 -1.11 10.71 0.08
C THR A 38 -2.19 10.16 -0.84
N PRO A 39 -2.86 10.98 -1.66
CA PRO A 39 -3.87 10.51 -2.61
C PRO A 39 -3.22 9.86 -3.83
N PHE A 40 -3.79 8.75 -4.28
CA PHE A 40 -3.42 8.07 -5.53
C PHE A 40 -4.68 7.80 -6.35
N ALA A 41 -4.62 8.20 -7.63
CA ALA A 41 -5.67 7.95 -8.59
C ALA A 41 -5.60 6.52 -9.14
N VAL A 42 -6.66 6.09 -9.84
CA VAL A 42 -6.64 4.84 -10.61
C VAL A 42 -5.57 4.92 -11.69
N GLY A 43 -4.82 3.84 -11.88
CA GLY A 43 -3.67 3.75 -12.78
C GLY A 43 -2.37 4.32 -12.21
N ALA A 44 -2.40 4.94 -11.01
CA ALA A 44 -1.18 5.43 -10.39
C ALA A 44 -0.33 4.27 -9.85
N THR A 45 0.97 4.39 -10.06
CA THR A 45 1.99 3.50 -9.51
C THR A 45 2.80 4.24 -8.44
N PHE A 46 3.03 3.62 -7.29
CA PHE A 46 3.86 4.17 -6.23
C PHE A 46 4.68 3.07 -5.56
N ILE A 47 5.75 3.49 -4.87
CA ILE A 47 6.69 2.56 -4.24
C ILE A 47 6.69 2.83 -2.74
N VAL A 48 6.62 1.76 -1.96
CA VAL A 48 6.83 1.79 -0.50
C VAL A 48 8.24 1.30 -0.23
N TRP A 49 9.07 2.14 0.40
CA TRP A 49 10.49 1.88 0.60
C TRP A 49 10.81 1.52 2.04
N GLY A 50 11.62 0.48 2.20
CA GLY A 50 12.14 0.05 3.48
C GLY A 50 11.15 -0.76 4.30
N ARG A 51 11.71 -1.66 5.11
CA ARG A 51 10.94 -2.58 5.98
C ARG A 51 9.96 -1.86 6.89
N ARG A 52 10.35 -0.72 7.47
CA ARG A 52 9.51 0.04 8.40
C ARG A 52 8.21 0.45 7.73
N ASP A 53 8.31 1.05 6.56
CA ASP A 53 7.15 1.59 5.85
C ASP A 53 6.30 0.46 5.28
N LEU A 54 6.91 -0.62 4.80
CA LEU A 54 6.19 -1.84 4.39
C LEU A 54 5.34 -2.45 5.51
N MET A 55 5.83 -2.43 6.75
CA MET A 55 5.09 -2.94 7.91
C MET A 55 4.05 -1.95 8.45
N SER A 56 4.19 -0.67 8.10
CA SER A 56 3.42 0.44 8.65
C SER A 56 2.41 1.03 7.66
N VAL A 57 2.47 0.62 6.39
CA VAL A 57 1.62 1.17 5.34
C VAL A 57 0.17 0.77 5.54
N ARG A 58 -0.70 1.76 5.48
CA ARG A 58 -2.16 1.64 5.59
C ARG A 58 -2.81 2.35 4.43
N PHE A 59 -3.96 1.83 4.01
CA PHE A 59 -4.73 2.32 2.87
C PHE A 59 -6.19 2.57 3.25
N ILE A 60 -6.80 3.58 2.65
CA ILE A 60 -8.24 3.82 2.73
C ILE A 60 -8.78 4.18 1.35
N ARG A 61 -9.99 3.71 1.05
CA ARG A 61 -10.75 4.19 -0.11
C ARG A 61 -11.06 5.68 0.04
N GLN A 62 -11.00 6.45 -1.04
CA GLN A 62 -11.42 7.86 -0.98
C GLN A 62 -12.94 8.06 -1.04
N GLY A 63 -13.71 7.05 -1.49
CA GLY A 63 -15.16 7.14 -1.67
C GLY A 63 -15.92 5.92 -1.15
N GLY A 64 -17.06 5.62 -1.78
CA GLY A 64 -17.89 4.47 -1.41
C GLY A 64 -17.39 3.12 -1.93
N THR A 65 -16.48 3.13 -2.90
CA THR A 65 -16.02 1.92 -3.61
C THR A 65 -14.66 1.48 -3.09
N SER A 66 -14.51 0.18 -2.83
CA SER A 66 -13.20 -0.41 -2.48
C SER A 66 -12.30 -0.49 -3.72
N ALA A 67 -11.01 -0.30 -3.53
CA ALA A 67 -10.00 -0.42 -4.58
C ALA A 67 -9.30 -1.78 -4.52
N THR A 68 -8.83 -2.24 -5.68
CA THR A 68 -7.88 -3.34 -5.83
C THR A 68 -6.49 -2.75 -6.03
N LEU A 69 -5.50 -3.32 -5.35
CA LEU A 69 -4.09 -2.97 -5.46
C LEU A 69 -3.32 -4.18 -5.95
N SER A 70 -2.64 -4.05 -7.08
CA SER A 70 -1.59 -4.99 -7.47
C SER A 70 -0.31 -4.60 -6.75
N VAL A 71 0.27 -5.54 -6.01
CA VAL A 71 1.45 -5.29 -5.17
C VAL A 71 2.52 -6.33 -5.50
N GLU A 72 3.66 -5.85 -5.95
CA GLU A 72 4.85 -6.65 -6.22
C GLU A 72 5.95 -6.31 -5.22
N PHE A 73 6.44 -7.32 -4.49
CA PHE A 73 7.52 -7.14 -3.52
C PHE A 73 8.87 -7.36 -4.16
N ALA A 74 9.80 -6.44 -3.90
CA ALA A 74 11.15 -6.46 -4.44
C ALA A 74 12.21 -6.25 -3.35
N ARG A 75 13.46 -6.48 -3.75
CA ARG A 75 14.67 -6.34 -2.95
C ARG A 75 15.51 -5.14 -3.41
#